data_AF-A0AAU7JAB6-F1
#
_entry.id   AF-A0AAU7JAB6-F1
#
_cell.length_a   1.000
_cell.length_b   1.000
_cell.length_c   1.000
_cell.angle_alpha   90.00
_cell.angle_beta   90.00
_cell.angle_gamma   90.00
#
_symmetry.space_group_name_H-M   'P 1'
#
loop_
_entity.id
_entity.type
_entity.pdbx_description
1 polymer ?
#
loop_
_entity_poly.entity_id
_entity_poly.type
_entity_poly.pdbx_seq_one_letter_code
_entity_poly.pdbx_strand_id
1 'polypeptide(L)'
;MMRTLLSTAAILAMGSAGLAAWQPAQGSDDIKLDLMASLHGRCTAIVVAGKEAACSPKAGVLVTRLKNNRTLVMIGMADGKSALTFVGEGPRTSAADLPDLRLSRVYVGSSPDAPHIDVDGACSLSRGPDGKALASLSCEAKDGAGARYSLQFETAGAPPDIQRF
;
A
#
# COMPACT_ATOMS: atom_id res chain seq x y z
N MET A 1 -58.84 42.40 35.96
CA MET A 1 -59.05 43.17 34.70
C MET A 1 -57.70 43.69 34.22
N MET A 2 -57.57 43.95 32.90
CA MET A 2 -56.54 44.76 32.20
C MET A 2 -55.14 44.93 32.86
N ARG A 3 -54.04 44.42 32.29
CA ARG A 3 -53.36 44.73 30.99
C ARG A 3 -52.23 45.78 31.10
N THR A 4 -50.99 45.26 31.00
CA THR A 4 -49.88 45.70 30.10
C THR A 4 -49.19 47.07 30.42
N LEU A 5 -47.89 47.37 30.18
CA LEU A 5 -46.91 47.00 29.14
C LEU A 5 -45.42 47.18 29.57
N LEU A 6 -44.54 46.41 28.89
CA LEU A 6 -43.20 46.75 28.32
C LEU A 6 -41.87 46.83 29.12
N SER A 7 -40.85 46.21 28.49
CA SER A 7 -39.39 46.53 28.51
C SER A 7 -38.62 46.31 29.82
N THR A 8 -37.34 45.93 29.88
CA THR A 8 -36.31 45.40 28.93
C THR A 8 -35.17 44.80 29.77
N ALA A 9 -34.27 43.91 29.32
CA ALA A 9 -34.03 43.22 28.04
C ALA A 9 -33.36 41.85 28.31
N ALA A 10 -33.11 41.03 27.27
CA ALA A 10 -32.37 39.77 27.38
C ALA A 10 -30.87 39.96 27.03
N ILE A 11 -29.98 39.37 27.84
CA ILE A 11 -28.52 39.48 27.70
C ILE A 11 -27.91 38.06 27.66
N LEU A 12 -27.10 37.82 26.61
CA LEU A 12 -26.05 36.80 26.43
C LEU A 12 -26.41 35.34 26.81
N ALA A 13 -26.62 34.41 25.86
CA ALA A 13 -25.62 33.82 24.97
C ALA A 13 -24.46 33.12 25.69
N MET A 14 -24.50 31.77 25.74
CA MET A 14 -23.35 30.85 25.77
C MET A 14 -23.86 29.40 25.70
N GLY A 15 -23.12 28.49 25.05
CA GLY A 15 -23.38 27.04 25.14
C GLY A 15 -23.68 26.27 23.85
N SER A 16 -23.20 26.71 22.69
CA SER A 16 -23.08 25.80 21.53
C SER A 16 -22.02 24.74 21.82
N ALA A 17 -22.45 23.60 22.37
CA ALA A 17 -21.60 22.43 22.56
C ALA A 17 -21.02 22.01 21.20
N GLY A 18 -19.70 22.13 21.07
CA GLY A 18 -19.01 21.82 19.83
C GLY A 18 -19.13 20.33 19.49
N LEU A 19 -19.99 20.02 18.51
CA LEU A 19 -19.86 18.76 17.78
C LEU A 19 -18.47 18.75 17.17
N ALA A 20 -17.64 17.81 17.62
CA ALA A 20 -16.28 17.66 17.12
C ALA A 20 -16.33 17.52 15.59
N ALA A 21 -15.81 18.52 14.89
CA ALA A 21 -15.72 18.47 13.44
C ALA A 21 -14.86 17.28 13.06
N TRP A 22 -15.47 16.27 12.44
CA TRP A 22 -14.75 15.22 11.73
C TRP A 22 -14.00 15.89 10.58
N GLN A 23 -12.77 16.32 10.83
CA GLN A 23 -11.88 16.75 9.77
C GLN A 23 -11.56 15.50 8.94
N PRO A 24 -11.91 15.44 7.64
CA PRO A 24 -11.35 14.41 6.78
C PRO A 24 -9.83 14.55 6.80
N ALA A 25 -9.11 13.44 6.91
CA ALA A 25 -7.65 13.45 6.98
C ALA A 25 -7.07 14.09 5.71
N GLN A 26 -6.60 15.34 5.80
CA GLN A 26 -5.90 16.00 4.71
C GLN A 26 -4.53 15.33 4.53
N GLY A 27 -4.43 14.45 3.53
CA GLY A 27 -3.25 13.61 3.33
C GLY A 27 -3.11 13.08 1.91
N SER A 28 -3.38 13.89 0.87
CA SER A 28 -3.32 13.45 -0.53
C SER A 28 -2.76 14.47 -1.53
N ASP A 29 -1.93 15.42 -1.11
CA ASP A 29 -1.45 16.51 -2.00
C ASP A 29 0.03 16.44 -2.44
N ASP A 30 0.79 15.37 -2.10
CA ASP A 30 2.19 15.29 -2.55
C ASP A 30 2.79 13.88 -2.80
N ILE A 31 1.96 12.88 -3.13
CA ILE A 31 2.45 11.56 -3.56
C ILE A 31 2.85 11.61 -5.04
N LYS A 32 4.07 12.09 -5.30
CA LYS A 32 4.68 12.10 -6.63
C LYS A 32 5.38 10.77 -6.92
N LEU A 33 5.09 10.17 -8.08
CA LEU A 33 5.82 9.02 -8.63
C LEU A 33 7.29 9.41 -8.89
N ASP A 34 8.21 8.48 -8.62
CA ASP A 34 9.62 8.53 -9.01
C ASP A 34 9.89 7.55 -10.15
N LEU A 35 9.38 6.32 -9.99
CA LEU A 35 9.62 5.22 -10.91
C LEU A 35 8.49 4.20 -10.83
N MET A 36 8.19 3.57 -11.96
CA MET A 36 7.39 2.34 -12.05
C MET A 36 8.20 1.26 -12.79
N ALA A 37 8.13 0.02 -12.33
CA ALA A 37 8.76 -1.13 -12.97
C ALA A 37 7.78 -2.32 -13.05
N SER A 38 7.63 -2.91 -14.23
CA SER A 38 6.83 -4.12 -14.45
C SER A 38 7.73 -5.36 -14.49
N LEU A 39 7.44 -6.34 -13.63
CA LEU A 39 8.08 -7.65 -13.62
C LEU A 39 7.15 -8.69 -14.25
N HIS A 40 7.61 -9.28 -15.35
CA HIS A 40 6.91 -10.38 -16.03
C HIS A 40 7.40 -11.74 -15.49
N GLY A 41 6.48 -12.71 -15.36
CA GLY A 41 6.77 -13.96 -14.68
C GLY A 41 5.51 -14.68 -14.20
N ARG A 42 5.65 -15.47 -13.14
CA ARG A 42 4.65 -16.36 -12.57
C ARG A 42 4.64 -16.25 -11.05
N CYS A 43 3.48 -15.91 -10.48
CA CYS A 43 3.22 -16.10 -9.05
C CYS A 43 3.19 -17.60 -8.73
N THR A 44 3.93 -18.02 -7.70
CA THR A 44 4.10 -19.43 -7.33
C THR A 44 3.43 -19.76 -6.00
N ALA A 45 3.38 -18.81 -5.08
CA ALA A 45 2.60 -18.89 -3.84
C ALA A 45 2.19 -17.49 -3.38
N ILE A 46 1.00 -17.38 -2.79
CA ILE A 46 0.50 -16.15 -2.16
C ILE A 46 -0.32 -16.51 -0.92
N VAL A 47 -0.07 -15.78 0.17
CA VAL A 47 -0.76 -15.94 1.46
C VAL A 47 -1.25 -14.57 1.90
N VAL A 48 -2.52 -14.50 2.32
CA VAL A 48 -3.18 -13.29 2.80
C VAL A 48 -3.84 -13.59 4.13
N ALA A 49 -3.48 -12.84 5.19
CA ALA A 49 -3.99 -13.04 6.55
C ALA A 49 -3.92 -14.52 7.02
N GLY A 50 -2.80 -15.19 6.74
CA GLY A 50 -2.56 -16.60 7.09
C GLY A 50 -3.28 -17.63 6.22
N LYS A 51 -4.03 -17.23 5.19
CA LYS A 51 -4.72 -18.14 4.26
C LYS A 51 -4.02 -18.16 2.91
N GLU A 52 -3.85 -19.34 2.34
CA GLU A 52 -3.45 -19.49 0.94
C GLU A 52 -4.49 -18.84 0.02
N ALA A 53 -4.01 -18.16 -1.01
CA ALA A 53 -4.83 -17.51 -2.02
C ALA A 53 -4.27 -17.82 -3.43
N ALA A 54 -4.90 -17.26 -4.45
CA ALA A 54 -4.41 -17.36 -5.83
C ALA A 54 -4.19 -15.97 -6.44
N CYS A 55 -3.13 -15.84 -7.23
CA CYS A 55 -2.87 -14.69 -8.08
C CYS A 55 -3.71 -14.76 -9.37
N SER A 56 -3.94 -13.62 -10.02
CA SER A 56 -4.50 -13.62 -11.38
C SER A 56 -3.54 -14.35 -12.35
N PRO A 57 -4.05 -15.20 -13.26
CA PRO A 57 -3.20 -15.92 -14.23
C PRO A 57 -2.38 -15.02 -15.17
N LYS A 58 -2.72 -13.72 -15.24
CA LYS A 58 -2.03 -12.71 -16.04
C LYS A 58 -1.28 -11.67 -15.19
N ALA A 59 -1.16 -11.88 -13.88
CA ALA A 59 -0.50 -10.94 -12.98
C ALA A 59 1.03 -10.96 -13.18
N GLY A 60 1.57 -9.87 -13.73
CA GLY A 60 2.93 -9.44 -13.40
C GLY A 60 2.95 -8.79 -12.01
N VAL A 61 4.14 -8.52 -11.49
CA VAL A 61 4.32 -7.67 -10.32
C VAL A 61 4.62 -6.25 -10.77
N LEU A 62 3.87 -5.29 -10.26
CA LEU A 62 4.16 -3.86 -10.43
C LEU A 62 4.92 -3.37 -9.20
N VAL A 63 6.08 -2.77 -9.42
CA VAL A 63 6.84 -2.07 -8.38
C VAL A 63 6.81 -0.58 -8.65
N THR A 64 6.29 0.19 -7.69
CA THR A 64 6.16 1.65 -7.81
C THR A 64 6.93 2.33 -6.69
N ARG A 65 7.90 3.18 -7.04
CA ARG A 65 8.59 4.03 -6.07
C ARG A 65 8.03 5.45 -6.12
N LEU A 66 7.85 6.01 -4.93
CA LEU A 66 7.40 7.37 -4.70
C LEU A 66 8.59 8.27 -4.31
N LYS A 67 8.53 9.57 -4.62
CA LYS A 67 9.61 10.53 -4.30
C LYS A 67 9.87 10.69 -2.79
N ASN A 68 8.94 10.25 -1.95
CA ASN A 68 9.07 10.13 -0.49
C ASN A 68 9.66 8.79 0.01
N ASN A 69 10.32 8.01 -0.86
CA ASN A 69 11.03 6.74 -0.58
C ASN A 69 10.17 5.51 -0.31
N ARG A 70 8.85 5.68 -0.14
CA ARG A 70 7.94 4.55 -0.10
C ARG A 70 7.99 3.79 -1.44
N THR A 71 8.12 2.48 -1.35
CA THR A 71 8.02 1.56 -2.49
C THR A 71 6.83 0.63 -2.28
N LEU A 72 6.01 0.50 -3.31
CA LEU A 72 4.87 -0.39 -3.39
C LEU A 72 5.25 -1.60 -4.24
N VAL A 73 4.93 -2.80 -3.79
CA VAL A 73 5.07 -4.06 -4.54
C VAL A 73 3.67 -4.67 -4.64
N MET A 74 3.08 -4.63 -5.84
CA MET A 74 1.68 -4.96 -6.07
C MET A 74 1.52 -6.16 -7.00
N ILE A 75 0.59 -7.06 -6.67
CA ILE A 75 0.18 -8.17 -7.54
C ILE A 75 -1.34 -8.34 -7.55
N GLY A 76 -1.92 -8.62 -8.71
CA GLY A 76 -3.37 -8.87 -8.86
C GLY A 76 -3.79 -10.24 -8.35
N MET A 77 -4.91 -10.29 -7.62
CA MET A 77 -5.52 -11.51 -7.09
C MET A 77 -6.37 -12.23 -8.15
N ALA A 78 -6.68 -13.51 -7.92
CA ALA A 78 -7.44 -14.35 -8.85
C ALA A 78 -8.90 -13.90 -9.10
N ASP A 79 -9.46 -13.04 -8.24
CA ASP A 79 -10.79 -12.44 -8.46
C ASP A 79 -10.81 -11.40 -9.60
N GLY A 80 -9.64 -11.01 -10.12
CA GLY A 80 -9.47 -10.03 -11.18
C GLY A 80 -9.85 -8.58 -10.79
N LYS A 81 -10.06 -8.32 -9.50
CA LYS A 81 -10.54 -7.04 -8.97
C LYS A 81 -9.68 -6.51 -7.83
N SER A 82 -9.20 -7.41 -6.96
CA SER A 82 -8.38 -7.08 -5.81
C SER A 82 -6.89 -7.21 -6.16
N ALA A 83 -6.05 -6.48 -5.45
CA ALA A 83 -4.61 -6.67 -5.41
C ALA A 83 -4.14 -6.91 -3.98
N LEU A 84 -2.99 -7.59 -3.85
CA LEU A 84 -2.16 -7.56 -2.65
C LEU A 84 -1.03 -6.56 -2.92
N THR A 85 -0.93 -5.53 -2.09
CA THR A 85 0.12 -4.51 -2.20
C THR A 85 0.90 -4.45 -0.90
N PHE A 86 2.18 -4.83 -0.96
CA PHE A 86 3.13 -4.58 0.11
C PHE A 86 3.67 -3.16 -0.02
N VAL A 87 3.85 -2.48 1.11
CA VAL A 87 4.46 -1.15 1.18
C VAL A 87 5.58 -1.20 2.19
N GLY A 88 6.73 -0.67 1.77
CA GLY A 88 7.89 -0.55 2.61
C GLY A 88 8.78 0.62 2.22
N GLU A 89 9.89 0.73 2.92
CA GLU A 89 10.95 1.70 2.67
C GLU A 89 12.29 0.96 2.51
N GLY A 90 13.14 1.50 1.66
CA GLY A 90 14.43 0.93 1.32
C GLY A 90 15.34 1.97 0.69
N PRO A 91 16.66 1.70 0.57
CA PRO A 91 17.59 2.67 0.03
C PRO A 91 17.27 3.07 -1.42
N ARG A 92 17.54 4.34 -1.77
CA ARG A 92 17.35 4.91 -3.12
C ARG A 92 18.35 4.33 -4.14
N THR A 93 18.21 3.07 -4.52
CA THR A 93 19.00 2.38 -5.55
C THR A 93 18.28 2.36 -6.91
N SER A 94 18.81 1.68 -7.94
CA SER A 94 18.03 1.43 -9.15
C SER A 94 16.90 0.41 -8.90
N ALA A 95 15.83 0.44 -9.71
CA ALA A 95 14.75 -0.54 -9.61
C ALA A 95 15.12 -1.93 -10.18
N ALA A 96 16.26 -2.06 -10.86
CA ALA A 96 16.82 -3.36 -11.22
C ALA A 96 17.56 -4.04 -10.05
N ASP A 97 17.73 -3.33 -8.92
CA ASP A 97 18.49 -3.78 -7.77
C ASP A 97 17.66 -3.95 -6.49
N LEU A 98 16.31 -3.81 -6.53
CA LEU A 98 15.42 -3.58 -5.36
C LEU A 98 15.97 -4.22 -4.07
N PRO A 99 16.69 -3.44 -3.25
CA PRO A 99 17.35 -3.94 -2.05
C PRO A 99 16.30 -4.24 -1.01
N ASP A 100 16.63 -5.15 -0.07
CA ASP A 100 15.72 -5.69 0.94
C ASP A 100 14.75 -4.64 1.50
N LEU A 101 13.55 -4.62 0.95
CA LEU A 101 12.55 -3.59 1.18
C LEU A 101 11.91 -3.88 2.53
N ARG A 102 12.19 -3.07 3.55
CA ARG A 102 11.61 -3.26 4.88
C ARG A 102 10.13 -2.89 4.84
N LEU A 103 9.29 -3.88 5.02
CA LEU A 103 7.84 -3.74 4.92
C LEU A 103 7.29 -3.16 6.21
N SER A 104 6.35 -2.22 6.05
CA SER A 104 5.65 -1.56 7.15
C SER A 104 4.14 -1.67 7.03
N ARG A 105 3.59 -1.85 5.82
CA ARG A 105 2.14 -1.94 5.56
C ARG A 105 1.80 -2.93 4.47
N VAL A 106 0.61 -3.52 4.56
CA VAL A 106 -0.05 -4.28 3.49
C VAL A 106 -1.43 -3.70 3.22
N TYR A 107 -1.80 -3.66 1.94
CA TYR A 107 -3.15 -3.37 1.48
C TYR A 107 -3.70 -4.60 0.75
N VAL A 108 -4.98 -4.91 0.98
CA VAL A 108 -5.70 -5.98 0.28
C VAL A 108 -7.02 -5.41 -0.21
N GLY A 109 -7.23 -5.35 -1.53
CA GLY A 109 -8.48 -4.87 -2.10
C GLY A 109 -8.32 -4.21 -3.47
N SER A 110 -9.40 -3.59 -3.94
CA SER A 110 -9.53 -3.00 -5.28
C SER A 110 -9.35 -1.48 -5.34
N SER A 111 -9.15 -0.82 -4.21
CA SER A 111 -9.08 0.65 -4.10
C SER A 111 -7.77 1.10 -3.42
N PRO A 112 -7.18 2.24 -3.82
CA PRO A 112 -6.09 2.88 -3.05
C PRO A 112 -6.53 3.27 -1.62
N ASP A 113 -7.83 3.45 -1.39
CA ASP A 113 -8.42 3.77 -0.08
C ASP A 113 -8.68 2.53 0.80
N ALA A 114 -8.25 1.33 0.35
CA ALA A 114 -8.36 0.13 1.17
C ALA A 114 -7.63 0.35 2.52
N PRO A 115 -8.21 -0.12 3.64
CA PRO A 115 -7.54 0.00 4.94
C PRO A 115 -6.19 -0.73 4.89
N HIS A 116 -5.15 -0.07 5.38
CA HIS A 116 -3.85 -0.70 5.53
C HIS A 116 -3.81 -1.53 6.81
N ILE A 117 -3.07 -2.62 6.74
CA ILE A 117 -2.66 -3.43 7.89
C ILE A 117 -1.19 -3.09 8.13
N ASP A 118 -0.85 -2.60 9.32
CA ASP A 118 0.55 -2.44 9.71
C ASP A 118 1.19 -3.82 9.91
N VAL A 119 2.37 -4.02 9.33
CA VAL A 119 3.09 -5.30 9.33
C VAL A 119 4.59 -5.09 9.49
N ASP A 120 5.27 -6.07 10.06
CA ASP A 120 6.73 -6.17 10.03
C ASP A 120 7.15 -7.25 9.03
N GLY A 121 8.10 -6.94 8.14
CA GLY A 121 8.56 -7.87 7.12
C GLY A 121 9.64 -7.35 6.18
N ALA A 122 9.89 -8.10 5.11
CA ALA A 122 10.77 -7.69 4.02
C ALA A 122 10.30 -8.23 2.65
N CYS A 123 10.63 -7.53 1.57
CA CYS A 123 10.75 -8.12 0.23
C CYS A 123 12.21 -8.19 -0.20
N SER A 124 12.62 -9.28 -0.85
CA SER A 124 13.95 -9.48 -1.42
C SER A 124 13.87 -9.95 -2.88
N LEU A 125 14.87 -9.57 -3.69
CA LEU A 125 15.07 -10.10 -5.04
C LEU A 125 16.21 -11.12 -5.04
N SER A 126 16.05 -12.19 -5.82
CA SER A 126 17.16 -13.07 -6.20
C SER A 126 17.55 -12.82 -7.66
N ARG A 127 18.81 -13.11 -7.99
CA ARG A 127 19.32 -13.07 -9.37
C ARG A 127 19.62 -14.47 -9.89
N GLY A 128 19.60 -14.61 -11.22
CA GLY A 128 20.02 -15.82 -11.91
C GLY A 128 21.52 -16.09 -11.75
N PRO A 129 22.00 -17.26 -12.21
CA PRO A 129 23.41 -17.66 -12.11
C PRO A 129 24.40 -16.71 -12.78
N ASP A 130 23.94 -15.88 -13.72
CA ASP A 130 24.75 -14.87 -14.42
C ASP A 130 24.92 -13.54 -13.62
N GLY A 131 24.23 -13.40 -12.49
CA GLY A 131 24.23 -12.20 -11.66
C GLY A 131 23.56 -10.96 -12.29
N LYS A 132 22.90 -11.11 -13.44
CA LYS A 132 22.32 -10.01 -14.24
C LYS A 132 20.81 -10.11 -14.34
N ALA A 133 20.28 -11.27 -14.70
CA ALA A 133 18.84 -11.47 -14.74
C ALA A 133 18.28 -11.50 -13.32
N LEU A 134 17.11 -10.90 -13.10
CA LEU A 134 16.31 -11.25 -11.94
C LEU A 134 15.85 -12.70 -12.09
N ALA A 135 15.74 -13.43 -10.98
CA ALA A 135 15.25 -14.79 -10.95
C ALA A 135 13.91 -14.85 -10.20
N SER A 136 13.86 -14.34 -8.97
CA SER A 136 12.63 -14.28 -8.19
C SER A 136 12.49 -13.01 -7.36
N LEU A 137 11.24 -12.75 -6.95
CA LEU A 137 10.86 -11.81 -5.90
C LEU A 137 10.16 -12.59 -4.79
N SER A 138 10.59 -12.36 -3.56
CA SER A 138 9.99 -12.90 -2.34
C SER A 138 9.55 -11.76 -1.44
N CYS A 139 8.34 -11.82 -0.90
CA CYS A 139 7.89 -10.90 0.15
C CYS A 139 7.30 -11.71 1.30
N GLU A 140 7.71 -11.42 2.54
CA GLU A 140 7.14 -12.01 3.75
C GLU A 140 6.96 -10.95 4.82
N ALA A 141 5.76 -10.89 5.42
CA ALA A 141 5.43 -10.00 6.53
C ALA A 141 4.41 -10.65 7.48
N LYS A 142 4.31 -10.11 8.70
CA LYS A 142 3.28 -10.45 9.69
C LYS A 142 2.68 -9.19 10.31
N ASP A 143 1.38 -9.23 10.58
CA ASP A 143 0.73 -8.19 11.39
C ASP A 143 0.95 -8.39 12.90
N GLY A 144 0.46 -7.43 13.70
CA GLY A 144 0.53 -7.50 15.17
C GLY A 144 -0.27 -8.64 15.82
N ALA A 145 -1.14 -9.33 15.08
CA ALA A 145 -1.82 -10.55 15.52
C ALA A 145 -1.07 -11.83 15.08
N GLY A 146 0.04 -11.69 14.34
CA GLY A 146 0.84 -12.78 13.81
C GLY A 146 0.34 -13.36 12.49
N ALA A 147 -0.70 -12.80 11.87
CA ALA A 147 -1.22 -13.27 10.60
C ALA A 147 -0.21 -12.99 9.47
N ARG A 148 0.08 -14.00 8.67
CA ARG A 148 1.11 -13.94 7.62
C ARG A 148 0.57 -13.36 6.31
N TYR A 149 1.38 -12.51 5.69
CA TYR A 149 1.21 -12.04 4.32
C TYR A 149 2.48 -12.38 3.56
N SER A 150 2.38 -13.10 2.44
CA SER A 150 3.55 -13.43 1.64
C SER A 150 3.26 -13.60 0.16
N LEU A 151 4.25 -13.32 -0.68
CA LEU A 151 4.25 -13.51 -2.12
C LEU A 151 5.56 -14.20 -2.52
N GLN A 152 5.46 -15.22 -3.36
CA GLN A 152 6.58 -15.80 -4.10
C GLN A 152 6.30 -15.66 -5.60
N PHE A 153 7.24 -15.07 -6.33
CA PHE A 153 7.11 -14.80 -7.76
C PHE A 153 8.41 -15.17 -8.49
N GLU A 154 8.32 -16.05 -9.48
CA GLU A 154 9.41 -16.35 -10.41
C GLU A 154 9.31 -15.40 -11.60
N THR A 155 10.40 -14.70 -11.92
CA THR A 155 10.44 -13.81 -13.09
C THR A 155 10.74 -14.61 -14.36
N ALA A 156 10.36 -14.07 -15.52
CA ALA A 156 10.64 -14.66 -16.82
C ALA A 156 12.11 -14.47 -17.30
N GLY A 157 13.02 -14.00 -16.43
CA GLY A 157 14.42 -13.69 -16.76
C GLY A 157 14.64 -12.46 -17.64
N ALA A 158 13.59 -11.88 -18.22
CA ALA A 158 13.65 -10.61 -18.94
C ALA A 158 13.91 -9.42 -17.98
N PRO A 159 14.61 -8.37 -18.42
CA PRO A 159 14.72 -7.13 -17.66
C PRO A 159 13.33 -6.53 -17.34
N PRO A 160 13.18 -5.81 -16.22
CA PRO A 160 11.96 -5.05 -15.94
C PRO A 160 11.71 -3.99 -17.01
N ASP A 161 10.45 -3.77 -17.38
CA ASP A 161 10.05 -2.57 -18.12
C ASP A 161 9.97 -1.40 -17.13
N ILE A 162 10.68 -0.29 -17.39
CA ILE A 162 10.90 0.79 -16.40
C ILE A 162 10.50 2.15 -16.96
N GLN A 163 9.60 2.84 -16.25
CA GLN A 163 9.20 4.22 -16.49
C GLN A 163 9.66 5.12 -15.33
N ARG A 164 10.05 6.37 -15.63
CA ARG A 164 10.53 7.38 -14.65
C ARG A 164 9.77 8.70 -14.82
N PHE A 165 9.65 9.47 -13.73
CA PHE A 165 8.80 10.67 -13.61
C PHE A 165 9.46 11.81 -12.83
#